data_AF-A0A2P8AE80-F1
#
_entry.id   AF-A0A2P8AE80-F1
#
_cell.length_a   1.000
_cell.length_b   1.000
_cell.length_c   1.000
_cell.angle_alpha   90.00
_cell.angle_beta   90.00
_cell.angle_gamma   90.00
#
_symmetry.space_group_name_H-M   'P 1'
#
loop_
_entity.id
_entity.type
_entity.pdbx_description
1 polymer ?
#
loop_
_entity_poly.entity_id
_entity_poly.type
_entity_poly.pdbx_seq_one_letter_code
_entity_poly.pdbx_strand_id
1 'polypeptide(L)'
;MSEFESADNKYEEQNDQLPSDAPTGIAGDDDYTSRTGQKQSSVPVQKDSDPINDPIDPATADSDATLEQDERAAIDESNIIDERTRGATQSKGTYREPGDEEGL
;
A
#
# COMPACT_ATOMS: atom_id res chain seq x y z
N MET A 1 46.96 32.36 -2.03
CA MET A 1 45.52 32.04 -1.98
C MET A 1 45.00 32.02 -3.42
N SER A 2 45.34 31.02 -4.23
CA SER A 2 44.96 31.02 -5.66
C SER A 2 44.90 29.61 -6.25
N GLU A 3 45.81 28.72 -5.85
CA GLU A 3 45.79 27.33 -6.33
C GLU A 3 44.60 26.51 -5.80
N PHE A 4 44.20 26.70 -4.54
CA PHE A 4 43.04 26.00 -3.97
C PHE A 4 41.72 26.42 -4.61
N GLU A 5 41.57 27.71 -4.90
CA GLU A 5 40.39 28.27 -5.57
C GLU A 5 40.32 27.78 -7.04
N SER A 6 41.47 27.64 -7.71
CA SER A 6 41.51 27.05 -9.06
C SER A 6 41.21 25.55 -9.09
N ALA A 7 41.52 24.82 -8.01
CA ALA A 7 41.27 23.39 -7.90
C ALA A 7 39.79 23.11 -7.58
N ASP A 8 39.19 23.90 -6.69
CA ASP A 8 37.74 23.84 -6.40
C ASP A 8 36.93 24.18 -7.64
N ASN A 9 37.23 25.28 -8.31
CA ASN A 9 36.52 25.68 -9.54
C ASN A 9 36.56 24.57 -10.60
N LYS A 10 37.70 23.87 -10.72
CA LYS A 10 37.85 22.77 -11.68
C LYS A 10 37.11 21.50 -11.24
N TYR A 11 37.02 21.24 -9.94
CA TYR A 11 36.28 20.10 -9.39
C TYR A 11 34.77 20.30 -9.56
N GLU A 12 34.28 21.50 -9.28
CA GLU A 12 32.88 21.89 -9.49
C GLU A 12 32.51 21.85 -10.98
N GLU A 13 33.32 22.44 -11.86
CA GLU A 13 33.03 22.45 -13.32
C GLU A 13 32.97 21.04 -13.94
N GLN A 14 33.68 20.07 -13.33
CA GLN A 14 33.65 18.67 -13.73
C GLN A 14 32.49 17.86 -13.13
N ASN A 15 32.01 18.20 -11.94
CA ASN A 15 31.05 17.36 -11.18
C ASN A 15 29.67 18.00 -10.95
N ASP A 16 29.52 19.31 -11.18
CA ASP A 16 28.23 20.03 -11.09
C ASP A 16 27.29 19.71 -12.27
N GLN A 17 27.83 19.12 -13.34
CA GLN A 17 26.99 18.62 -14.42
C GLN A 17 26.26 17.38 -13.93
N LEU A 18 24.96 17.55 -13.66
CA LEU A 18 24.06 16.43 -13.43
C LEU A 18 24.21 15.43 -14.58
N PRO A 19 24.34 14.13 -14.29
CA PRO A 19 24.43 13.12 -15.35
C PRO A 19 23.16 13.19 -16.21
N SER A 20 23.26 12.80 -17.48
CA SER A 20 22.14 12.93 -18.43
C SER A 20 20.91 12.10 -18.07
N ASP A 21 21.06 11.14 -17.15
CA ASP A 21 20.01 10.31 -16.57
C ASP A 21 19.55 10.81 -15.19
N ALA A 22 20.06 11.94 -14.71
CA ALA A 22 19.58 12.56 -13.49
C ALA A 22 18.11 12.97 -13.67
N PRO A 23 17.24 12.67 -12.69
CA PRO A 23 15.85 13.05 -12.75
C PRO A 23 15.72 14.57 -12.87
N THR A 24 14.91 15.03 -13.82
CA THR A 24 14.72 16.45 -14.16
C THR A 24 13.98 17.25 -13.07
N GLY A 25 13.48 16.58 -12.03
CA GLY A 25 12.65 17.17 -10.98
C GLY A 25 11.20 17.45 -11.42
N ILE A 26 10.80 17.01 -12.61
CA ILE A 26 9.41 17.03 -13.06
C ILE A 26 8.67 15.91 -12.32
N ALA A 27 7.52 16.23 -11.71
CA ALA A 27 6.75 15.32 -10.87
C ALA A 27 6.09 14.13 -11.61
N GLY A 28 6.28 14.02 -12.92
CA GLY A 28 5.80 12.91 -13.73
C GLY A 28 6.87 12.47 -14.73
N ASP A 29 7.13 11.17 -14.78
CA ASP A 29 8.11 10.54 -15.66
C ASP A 29 7.57 9.19 -16.13
N ASP A 30 7.21 9.06 -17.41
CA ASP A 30 6.69 7.81 -17.97
C ASP A 30 7.79 6.87 -18.51
N ASP A 31 9.08 7.21 -18.36
CA ASP A 31 10.19 6.44 -18.94
C ASP A 31 10.26 5.00 -18.40
N TYR A 32 9.74 4.76 -17.19
CA TYR A 32 9.63 3.41 -16.60
C TYR A 32 8.63 2.48 -17.33
N THR A 33 7.75 3.01 -18.18
CA THR A 33 6.78 2.22 -18.93
C THR A 33 7.38 1.49 -20.12
N SER A 34 8.66 1.73 -20.43
CA SER A 34 9.39 1.04 -21.48
C SER A 34 10.83 0.73 -21.06
N ARG A 35 11.44 -0.26 -21.70
CA ARG A 35 12.88 -0.52 -21.52
C ARG A 35 13.69 0.37 -22.45
N THR A 36 14.86 0.82 -22.00
CA THR A 36 15.81 1.59 -22.83
C THR A 36 16.10 0.87 -24.14
N GLY A 37 15.87 1.56 -25.28
CA GLY A 37 16.05 1.01 -26.62
C GLY A 37 14.90 0.10 -27.13
N GLN A 38 13.86 -0.14 -26.32
CA GLN A 38 12.69 -0.95 -26.68
C GLN A 38 11.39 -0.19 -26.44
N LYS A 39 11.30 1.07 -26.90
CA LYS A 39 10.10 1.93 -26.78
C LYS A 39 8.84 1.35 -27.45
N GLN A 40 8.99 0.33 -28.30
CA GLN A 40 7.90 -0.38 -28.98
C GLN A 40 7.26 -1.47 -28.13
N SER A 41 7.90 -1.88 -27.02
CA SER A 41 7.42 -2.93 -26.12
C SER A 41 7.11 -2.31 -24.76
N SER A 42 5.86 -1.90 -24.57
CA SER A 42 5.40 -1.34 -23.29
C SER A 42 5.42 -2.41 -22.19
N VAL A 43 5.95 -2.04 -21.03
CA VAL A 43 5.80 -2.80 -19.79
C VAL A 43 4.36 -2.61 -19.31
N PRO A 44 3.66 -3.65 -18.83
CA PRO A 44 2.25 -3.56 -18.40
C PRO A 44 2.13 -2.89 -17.03
N VAL A 45 2.52 -1.63 -16.95
CA VAL A 45 2.42 -0.74 -15.79
C VAL A 45 1.65 0.51 -16.20
N GLN A 46 0.99 1.14 -15.24
CA GLN A 46 0.25 2.38 -15.45
C GLN A 46 1.22 3.56 -15.50
N LYS A 47 1.00 4.52 -16.41
CA LYS A 47 1.78 5.77 -16.52
C LYS A 47 1.39 6.76 -15.43
N ASP A 48 2.26 7.72 -15.15
CA ASP A 48 1.97 8.83 -14.23
C ASP A 48 0.87 9.73 -14.82
N SER A 49 0.85 9.83 -16.15
CA SER A 49 -0.14 10.59 -16.90
C SER A 49 -1.49 9.87 -17.09
N ASP A 50 -1.56 8.56 -16.81
CA ASP A 50 -2.80 7.81 -16.99
C ASP A 50 -3.79 8.14 -15.87
N PRO A 51 -5.07 8.41 -16.20
CA PRO A 51 -6.08 8.62 -15.18
C PRO A 51 -6.21 7.37 -14.31
N ILE A 52 -6.08 7.55 -13.00
CA ILE A 52 -6.34 6.50 -12.02
C ILE A 52 -7.85 6.44 -11.79
N ASN A 53 -8.41 5.24 -11.83
CA ASN A 53 -9.78 5.03 -11.39
C ASN A 53 -9.80 5.09 -9.86
N ASP A 54 -10.31 6.19 -9.33
CA ASP A 54 -10.59 6.31 -7.90
C ASP A 54 -11.98 5.70 -7.62
N PRO A 55 -12.05 4.55 -6.92
CA PRO A 55 -13.34 3.96 -6.55
C PRO A 55 -14.10 4.80 -5.51
N ILE A 56 -13.47 5.83 -4.94
CA ILE A 56 -14.04 6.69 -3.91
C ILE A 56 -14.84 7.81 -4.59
N ASP A 57 -16.14 7.85 -4.34
CA ASP A 57 -16.98 8.99 -4.73
C ASP A 57 -16.90 10.08 -3.64
N PRO A 58 -16.28 11.24 -3.92
CA PRO A 58 -16.10 12.29 -2.91
C PRO A 58 -17.43 12.87 -2.41
N ALA A 59 -18.55 12.67 -3.13
CA ALA A 59 -19.87 13.10 -2.66
C ALA A 59 -20.45 12.19 -1.56
N THR A 60 -19.97 10.95 -1.45
CA THR A 60 -20.47 9.96 -0.47
C THR A 60 -19.39 9.45 0.48
N ALA A 61 -18.12 9.66 0.17
CA ALA A 61 -16.98 9.30 0.99
C ALA A 61 -16.77 10.30 2.15
N ASP A 62 -17.65 10.21 3.16
CA ASP A 62 -17.60 11.04 4.35
C ASP A 62 -17.18 10.21 5.58
N SER A 63 -15.93 10.42 6.02
CA SER A 63 -15.38 9.76 7.20
C SER A 63 -16.04 10.22 8.50
N ASP A 64 -16.51 11.46 8.57
CA ASP A 64 -17.17 11.99 9.76
C ASP A 64 -18.55 11.34 9.90
N ALA A 65 -19.29 11.19 8.79
CA ALA A 65 -20.55 10.45 8.78
C ALA A 65 -20.38 8.97 9.14
N THR A 66 -19.31 8.34 8.64
CA THR A 66 -18.98 6.93 8.98
C THR A 66 -18.68 6.80 10.48
N LEU A 67 -17.86 7.68 11.03
CA LEU A 67 -17.53 7.69 12.46
C LEU A 67 -18.78 7.88 13.33
N GLU A 68 -19.68 8.80 12.97
CA GLU A 68 -20.92 9.03 13.71
C GLU A 68 -21.85 7.78 13.67
N GLN A 69 -21.88 7.06 12.55
CA GLN A 69 -22.61 5.79 12.46
C GLN A 69 -21.98 4.72 13.36
N ASP A 70 -20.66 4.60 13.34
CA ASP A 70 -19.91 3.64 14.15
C ASP A 70 -20.07 3.92 15.64
N GLU A 71 -20.00 5.19 16.07
CA GLU A 71 -20.22 5.59 17.46
C GLU A 71 -21.64 5.23 17.94
N ARG A 72 -22.65 5.44 17.09
CA ARG A 72 -24.04 5.04 17.37
C ARG A 72 -24.20 3.53 17.45
N ALA A 73 -23.59 2.78 16.54
CA ALA A 73 -23.67 1.32 16.53
C ALA A 73 -22.92 0.69 17.72
N ALA A 74 -21.80 1.28 18.13
CA ALA A 74 -20.98 0.79 19.23
C ALA A 74 -21.66 0.88 20.60
N ILE A 75 -22.50 1.91 20.81
CA ILE A 75 -23.27 2.06 22.05
C ILE A 75 -24.63 1.35 22.02
N ASP A 76 -25.07 0.87 20.86
CA ASP A 76 -26.35 0.20 20.70
C ASP A 76 -26.29 -1.25 21.21
N GLU A 77 -26.76 -1.44 22.45
CA GLU A 77 -26.86 -2.74 23.10
C GLU A 77 -27.74 -3.74 22.34
N SER A 78 -28.64 -3.29 21.46
CA SER A 78 -29.48 -4.20 20.65
C SER A 78 -28.70 -4.97 19.57
N ASN A 79 -27.50 -4.50 19.23
CA ASN A 79 -26.56 -5.22 18.35
C ASN A 79 -25.73 -6.27 19.09
N ILE A 80 -25.86 -6.36 20.42
CA ILE A 80 -25.17 -7.38 21.23
C ILE A 80 -25.95 -8.69 21.13
N ILE A 81 -25.22 -9.75 20.77
CA ILE A 81 -25.75 -11.12 20.82
C ILE A 81 -25.75 -11.65 22.26
N ASP A 82 -26.91 -12.12 22.73
CA ASP A 82 -27.07 -12.64 24.10
C ASP A 82 -26.39 -14.00 24.32
N GLU A 83 -26.16 -14.75 23.25
CA GLU A 83 -25.59 -16.09 23.31
C GLU A 83 -24.26 -16.17 22.54
N ARG A 84 -23.39 -17.08 22.98
CA ARG A 84 -22.17 -17.42 22.24
C ARG A 84 -22.55 -18.02 20.89
N THR A 85 -22.08 -17.44 19.78
CA THR A 85 -22.30 -17.95 18.41
C THR A 85 -21.77 -19.36 18.14
N ARG A 86 -20.91 -19.89 19.03
CA ARG A 86 -20.46 -21.29 18.97
C ARG A 86 -21.44 -22.17 19.73
N GLY A 87 -22.51 -22.56 19.04
CA GLY A 87 -23.40 -23.64 19.46
C GLY A 87 -22.66 -24.98 19.45
N ALA A 88 -22.89 -25.80 20.49
CA ALA A 88 -22.38 -27.15 20.67
C ALA A 88 -20.88 -27.27 21.00
N THR A 89 -20.44 -26.76 22.16
CA THR A 89 -19.42 -27.53 22.88
C THR A 89 -20.08 -28.83 23.35
N GLN A 90 -19.45 -29.97 23.13
CA GLN A 90 -19.94 -31.20 23.75
C GLN A 90 -19.92 -31.04 25.28
N SER A 91 -20.83 -31.75 25.95
CA SER A 91 -20.89 -31.82 27.41
C SER A 91 -19.51 -32.12 28.02
N LYS A 92 -19.23 -31.56 29.20
CA LYS A 92 -17.96 -31.77 29.89
C LYS A 92 -17.71 -33.27 30.05
N GLY A 93 -16.61 -33.76 29.46
CA GLY A 93 -16.22 -35.17 29.48
C GLY A 93 -16.54 -35.98 28.22
N THR A 94 -17.15 -35.38 27.18
CA THR A 94 -17.39 -36.07 25.90
C THR A 94 -16.16 -36.09 24.99
N TYR A 95 -15.25 -35.12 25.13
CA TYR A 95 -13.95 -35.17 24.46
C TYR A 95 -13.09 -36.25 25.13
N ARG A 96 -12.96 -37.40 24.47
CA ARG A 96 -12.12 -38.51 24.87
C ARG A 96 -11.14 -38.79 23.73
N GLU A 97 -9.87 -38.99 24.07
CA GLU A 97 -8.87 -39.45 23.11
C GLU A 97 -9.26 -40.87 22.63
N PRO A 98 -9.25 -41.14 21.31
CA PRO A 98 -9.51 -42.47 20.80
C PRO A 98 -8.46 -43.45 21.35
N GLY A 99 -8.92 -44.60 21.83
CA GLY A 99 -8.02 -45.65 22.32
C GLY A 99 -7.28 -46.34 21.17
N ASP A 100 -6.21 -47.05 21.50
CA ASP A 100 -5.36 -47.78 20.53
C ASP A 100 -6.13 -48.79 19.63
N GLU A 101 -7.36 -49.15 20.00
CA GLU A 101 -8.23 -50.09 19.29
C GLU A 101 -9.33 -49.42 18.43
N GLU A 102 -9.50 -48.09 18.50
CA GLU A 102 -10.65 -47.39 17.90
C GLU A 102 -10.39 -46.87 16.46
N GLY A 103 -9.22 -47.19 15.88
CA GLY A 103 -8.79 -46.76 14.54
C GLY A 103 -8.31 -47.89 13.62
N LEU A 104 -8.65 -49.15 13.93
CA LEU A 104 -8.36 -50.33 13.11
C LEU A 104 -9.56 -50.75 12.26
#